data_AF-A0A957EUJ8-F1
#
_entry.id   AF-A0A957EUJ8-F1
#
_cell.length_a   1.000
_cell.length_b   1.000
_cell.length_c   1.000
_cell.angle_alpha   90.00
_cell.angle_beta   90.00
_cell.angle_gamma   90.00
#
_symmetry.space_group_name_H-M   'P 1'
#
loop_
_entity.id
_entity.type
_entity.pdbx_description
1 polymer ?
#
loop_
_entity_poly.entity_id
_entity_poly.type
_entity_poly.pdbx_seq_one_letter_code
_entity_poly.pdbx_strand_id
1 'polypeptide(L)'
;MTETVVVHEELVEETNPVFEMAHKVFQAGLGVFAVAQDRFAVAQEKFAEMTDEAQDRFGEFTNRLVKQGAELEKGGREAFNELVTSRRKQVKESVEETQTNFERRVEETLHSLNIPTRSDIEELNKKVAALTRKVNALSKDLKES
;
A
#
# COMPACT_ATOMS: atom_id res chain seq x y z
N MET A 1 62.65 32.84 -15.64
CA MET A 1 61.27 32.97 -16.14
C MET A 1 60.70 31.57 -16.19
N THR A 2 59.55 31.41 -15.56
CA THR A 2 58.80 30.16 -15.32
C THR A 2 58.28 29.56 -16.61
N GLU A 3 58.45 28.26 -16.81
CA GLU A 3 57.60 27.50 -17.73
C GLU A 3 57.18 26.17 -17.13
N THR A 4 55.90 25.91 -17.33
CA THR A 4 54.96 25.25 -16.44
C THR A 4 54.88 23.75 -16.70
N VAL A 5 54.75 23.00 -15.60
CA VAL A 5 54.45 21.57 -15.58
C VAL A 5 53.13 21.32 -16.32
N VAL A 6 53.21 20.68 -17.49
CA VAL A 6 52.03 20.20 -18.21
C VAL A 6 51.63 18.87 -17.58
N VAL A 7 50.71 18.93 -16.62
CA VAL A 7 50.01 17.75 -16.12
C VAL A 7 49.01 17.35 -17.21
N HIS A 8 49.27 16.22 -17.87
CA HIS A 8 48.26 15.54 -18.67
C HIS A 8 47.22 14.97 -17.70
N GLU A 9 46.15 15.71 -17.48
CA GLU A 9 44.96 15.21 -16.80
C GLU A 9 44.12 14.49 -17.85
N GLU A 10 44.40 13.20 -18.00
CA GLU A 10 43.57 12.27 -18.75
C GLU A 10 42.25 12.13 -17.99
N LEU A 11 41.26 12.97 -18.36
CA LEU A 11 39.90 12.85 -17.88
C LEU A 11 39.33 11.54 -18.42
N VAL A 12 39.45 10.50 -17.61
CA VAL A 12 38.73 9.23 -17.79
C VAL A 12 37.24 9.56 -17.75
N GLU A 13 36.63 9.63 -18.93
CA GLU A 13 35.20 9.78 -19.10
C GLU A 13 34.54 8.46 -18.66
N GLU A 14 34.27 8.34 -17.35
CA GLU A 14 33.42 7.28 -16.82
C GLU A 14 32.01 7.48 -17.39
N THR A 15 31.73 6.83 -18.52
CA THR A 15 30.39 6.67 -19.06
C THR A 15 29.59 5.80 -18.09
N ASN A 16 29.01 6.45 -17.07
CA ASN A 16 28.18 5.77 -16.09
C ASN A 16 26.83 5.42 -16.74
N PRO A 17 26.45 4.13 -16.83
CA PRO A 17 25.20 3.70 -17.46
C PRO A 17 23.96 4.34 -16.82
N VAL A 18 24.05 4.78 -15.55
CA VAL A 18 22.99 5.52 -14.88
C VAL A 18 22.80 6.92 -15.48
N PHE A 19 23.88 7.59 -15.87
CA PHE A 19 23.82 8.91 -16.50
C PHE A 19 23.22 8.83 -17.92
N GLU A 20 23.59 7.83 -18.70
CA GLU A 20 22.99 7.50 -20.00
C GLU A 20 21.48 7.24 -19.88
N MET A 21 21.08 6.45 -18.89
CA MET A 21 19.67 6.14 -18.65
C MET A 21 18.89 7.38 -18.20
N ALA A 22 19.46 8.19 -17.31
CA ALA A 22 18.87 9.46 -16.89
C ALA A 22 18.72 10.43 -18.07
N HIS A 23 19.72 10.52 -18.94
CA HIS A 23 19.68 11.37 -20.13
C HIS A 23 18.62 10.89 -21.13
N LYS A 24 18.48 9.58 -21.36
CA LYS A 24 17.42 9.00 -22.19
C LYS A 24 16.02 9.23 -21.63
N VAL A 25 15.83 9.06 -20.32
CA VAL A 25 14.55 9.34 -19.65
C VAL A 25 14.21 10.83 -19.75
N PHE A 26 15.20 11.70 -19.57
CA PHE A 26 15.03 13.15 -19.67
C PHE A 26 14.67 13.58 -21.11
N GLN A 27 15.37 13.05 -22.12
CA GLN A 27 15.06 13.31 -23.53
C GLN A 27 13.68 12.81 -23.94
N ALA A 28 13.27 11.61 -23.47
CA ALA A 28 11.93 11.08 -23.69
C ALA A 28 10.84 11.90 -22.98
N GLY A 29 11.12 12.42 -21.78
CA GLY A 29 10.24 13.31 -21.04
C GLY A 29 10.04 14.66 -21.74
N LEU A 30 11.10 15.26 -22.29
CA LEU A 30 11.01 16.51 -23.06
C LEU A 30 10.21 16.34 -24.36
N GLY A 31 10.30 15.17 -25.01
CA GLY A 31 9.52 14.86 -26.21
C GLY A 31 8.00 14.89 -25.98
N VAL A 32 7.52 14.38 -24.83
CA VAL A 32 6.10 14.42 -24.47
C VAL A 32 5.60 15.85 -24.23
N PHE A 33 6.42 16.70 -23.61
CA PHE A 33 6.07 18.11 -23.39
C PHE A 33 6.06 18.92 -24.71
N ALA A 34 6.97 18.64 -25.65
CA ALA A 34 6.99 19.27 -26.97
C ALA A 34 5.79 18.86 -27.84
N VAL A 35 5.39 17.58 -27.81
CA VAL A 35 4.17 17.10 -28.50
C VAL A 35 2.91 17.65 -27.84
N ALA A 36 2.95 17.97 -26.54
CA ALA A 36 1.81 18.53 -25.83
C ALA A 36 1.45 19.94 -26.30
N GLN A 37 2.39 20.81 -26.66
CA GLN A 37 2.05 22.20 -27.03
C GLN A 37 1.19 22.31 -28.29
N ASP A 38 1.54 21.59 -29.37
CA ASP A 38 0.76 21.64 -30.63
C ASP A 38 -0.51 20.78 -30.59
N ARG A 39 -0.61 19.85 -29.63
CA ARG A 39 -1.73 18.90 -29.53
C ARG A 39 -2.61 19.09 -28.31
N PHE A 40 -2.32 20.06 -27.45
CA PHE A 40 -3.13 20.33 -26.26
C PHE A 40 -4.57 20.70 -26.63
N ALA A 41 -4.75 21.56 -27.64
CA ALA A 41 -6.08 21.94 -28.12
C ALA A 41 -6.86 20.73 -28.69
N VAL A 42 -6.18 19.88 -29.47
CA VAL A 42 -6.77 18.66 -30.04
C VAL A 42 -7.05 17.61 -28.96
N ALA A 43 -6.21 17.53 -27.93
CA ALA A 43 -6.42 16.65 -26.79
C ALA A 43 -7.63 17.12 -25.96
N GLN A 44 -7.80 18.43 -25.77
CA GLN A 44 -8.93 18.99 -25.04
C GLN A 44 -10.26 18.73 -25.76
N GLU A 45 -10.29 18.89 -27.09
CA GLU A 45 -11.48 18.59 -27.91
C GLU A 45 -11.86 17.11 -27.86
N LYS A 46 -10.88 16.21 -28.01
CA LYS A 46 -11.10 14.76 -27.88
C LYS A 46 -11.52 14.34 -26.48
N PHE A 47 -11.05 15.05 -25.44
CA PHE A 47 -11.51 14.83 -24.08
C PHE A 47 -12.98 15.22 -23.91
N ALA A 48 -13.41 16.34 -24.49
CA ALA A 48 -14.80 16.78 -24.43
C ALA A 48 -15.75 15.78 -25.13
N GLU A 49 -15.39 15.32 -26.32
CA GLU A 49 -16.16 14.30 -27.06
C GLU A 49 -16.24 12.98 -26.30
N MET A 50 -15.11 12.52 -25.73
CA MET A 50 -15.08 11.31 -24.89
C MET A 50 -15.94 11.47 -23.63
N THR A 51 -16.01 12.66 -23.04
CA THR A 51 -16.84 12.90 -21.85
C THR A 51 -18.34 12.89 -22.17
N ASP A 52 -18.76 13.42 -23.31
CA ASP A 52 -20.17 13.40 -23.72
C ASP A 52 -20.64 11.97 -24.01
N GLU A 53 -19.84 11.18 -24.74
CA GLU A 53 -20.14 9.75 -24.96
C GLU A 53 -20.18 8.95 -23.66
N ALA A 54 -19.32 9.28 -22.69
CA ALA A 54 -19.31 8.63 -21.38
C ALA A 54 -20.56 8.98 -20.56
N GLN A 55 -21.04 10.23 -20.62
CA GLN A 55 -22.26 10.66 -19.94
C GLN A 55 -23.50 9.97 -20.50
N ASP A 56 -23.62 9.87 -21.82
CA ASP A 56 -24.76 9.19 -22.47
C ASP A 56 -24.80 7.70 -22.11
N ARG A 57 -23.65 7.02 -22.18
CA ARG A 57 -23.54 5.61 -21.79
C ARG A 57 -23.80 5.40 -20.29
N PHE A 58 -23.36 6.33 -19.45
CA PHE A 58 -23.61 6.27 -18.01
C PHE A 58 -25.10 6.49 -17.68
N GLY A 59 -25.77 7.41 -18.38
CA GLY A 59 -27.21 7.62 -18.26
C GLY A 59 -28.02 6.39 -18.66
N GLU A 60 -27.68 5.75 -19.78
CA GLU A 60 -28.30 4.49 -20.21
C GLU A 60 -28.06 3.35 -19.22
N PHE A 61 -26.83 3.20 -18.72
CA PHE A 61 -26.48 2.18 -17.74
C PHE A 61 -27.24 2.39 -16.42
N THR A 62 -27.32 3.63 -15.95
CA THR A 62 -28.09 3.99 -14.75
C THR A 62 -29.59 3.71 -14.94
N ASN A 63 -30.16 4.04 -16.09
CA ASN A 63 -31.56 3.74 -16.40
C ASN A 63 -31.82 2.22 -16.46
N ARG A 64 -30.89 1.44 -17.02
CA ARG A 64 -30.97 -0.04 -17.00
C ARG A 64 -30.86 -0.58 -15.58
N LEU A 65 -29.95 -0.08 -14.76
CA LEU A 65 -29.80 -0.48 -13.36
C LEU A 65 -31.01 -0.12 -12.51
N VAL A 66 -31.62 1.04 -12.73
CA VAL A 66 -32.84 1.47 -12.02
C VAL A 66 -34.03 0.60 -12.42
N LYS A 67 -34.20 0.30 -13.71
CA LYS A 67 -35.26 -0.61 -14.19
C LYS A 67 -35.06 -2.04 -13.68
N GLN A 68 -33.85 -2.57 -13.83
CA GLN A 68 -33.50 -3.90 -13.33
C GLN A 68 -33.57 -3.97 -11.81
N GLY A 69 -33.18 -2.91 -11.10
CA GLY A 69 -33.28 -2.81 -9.63
C GLY A 69 -34.72 -2.73 -9.14
N ALA A 70 -35.59 -1.99 -9.83
CA ALA A 70 -37.02 -1.96 -9.55
C ALA A 70 -37.71 -3.30 -9.81
N GLU A 71 -37.27 -4.05 -10.82
CA GLU A 71 -37.73 -5.42 -11.10
C GLU A 71 -37.15 -6.45 -10.10
N LEU A 72 -35.89 -6.28 -9.67
CA LEU A 72 -35.23 -7.14 -8.68
C LEU A 72 -35.70 -6.89 -7.25
N GLU A 73 -36.38 -5.78 -6.94
CA GLU A 73 -36.68 -5.42 -5.55
C GLU A 73 -37.63 -6.42 -4.85
N LYS A 74 -38.48 -7.12 -5.62
CA LYS A 74 -39.46 -8.08 -5.08
C LYS A 74 -38.92 -9.51 -4.94
N GLY A 75 -38.08 -9.99 -5.86
CA GLY A 75 -37.49 -11.33 -5.80
C GLY A 75 -36.05 -11.37 -5.26
N GLY A 76 -35.32 -10.27 -5.41
CA GLY A 76 -33.90 -10.17 -5.09
C GLY A 76 -33.62 -10.02 -3.60
N ARG A 77 -34.52 -9.41 -2.82
CA ARG A 77 -34.33 -9.32 -1.35
C ARG A 77 -34.36 -10.69 -0.67
N GLU A 78 -35.24 -11.58 -1.11
CA GLU A 78 -35.35 -12.94 -0.57
C GLU A 78 -34.14 -13.79 -1.00
N ALA A 79 -33.77 -13.76 -2.28
CA ALA A 79 -32.59 -14.45 -2.79
C ALA A 79 -31.28 -13.92 -2.18
N PHE A 80 -31.18 -12.60 -1.96
CA PHE A 80 -30.04 -11.98 -1.29
C PHE A 80 -29.98 -12.37 0.18
N ASN A 81 -31.10 -12.35 0.89
CA ASN A 81 -31.16 -12.81 2.27
C ASN A 81 -30.79 -14.29 2.37
N GLU A 82 -31.28 -15.15 1.48
CA GLU A 82 -30.92 -16.57 1.47
C GLU A 82 -29.43 -16.80 1.18
N LEU A 83 -28.85 -16.06 0.22
CA LEU A 83 -27.43 -16.12 -0.11
C LEU A 83 -26.54 -15.60 1.03
N VAL A 84 -26.90 -14.46 1.63
CA VAL A 84 -26.17 -13.89 2.77
C VAL A 84 -26.27 -14.80 3.98
N THR A 85 -27.44 -15.38 4.25
CA THR A 85 -27.63 -16.29 5.39
C THR A 85 -26.85 -17.59 5.17
N SER A 86 -26.86 -18.14 3.97
CA SER A 86 -26.09 -19.34 3.60
C SER A 86 -24.58 -19.11 3.66
N ARG A 87 -24.10 -17.97 3.16
CA ARG A 87 -22.69 -17.58 3.28
C ARG A 87 -22.32 -17.29 4.73
N ARG A 88 -23.17 -16.63 5.51
CA ARG A 88 -22.91 -16.35 6.94
C ARG A 88 -22.83 -17.64 7.77
N LYS A 89 -23.60 -18.67 7.40
CA LYS A 89 -23.55 -20.00 8.04
C LYS A 89 -22.26 -20.75 7.71
N GLN A 90 -21.87 -20.78 6.43
CA GLN A 90 -20.59 -21.36 5.99
C GLN A 90 -19.38 -20.61 6.55
N VAL A 91 -19.47 -19.28 6.66
CA VAL A 91 -18.43 -18.44 7.26
C VAL A 91 -18.34 -18.69 8.77
N LYS A 92 -19.45 -18.85 9.50
CA LYS A 92 -19.38 -19.20 10.92
C LYS A 92 -18.67 -20.53 11.18
N GLU A 93 -18.93 -21.54 10.37
CA GLU A 93 -18.28 -22.86 10.50
C GLU A 93 -16.80 -22.82 10.05
N SER A 94 -16.44 -21.99 9.08
CA SER A 94 -15.05 -21.88 8.60
C SER A 94 -14.19 -20.88 9.38
N VAL A 95 -14.79 -19.92 10.10
CA VAL A 95 -14.08 -18.88 10.87
C VAL A 95 -13.41 -19.46 12.12
N GLU A 96 -13.96 -20.49 12.76
CA GLU A 96 -13.31 -21.11 13.94
C GLU A 96 -11.98 -21.80 13.57
N GLU A 97 -11.87 -22.44 12.40
CA GLU A 97 -10.60 -23.03 11.92
C GLU A 97 -9.64 -22.00 11.29
N THR A 98 -10.15 -20.88 10.77
CA THR A 98 -9.29 -19.82 10.20
C THR A 98 -8.88 -18.72 11.18
N GLN A 99 -9.52 -18.58 12.33
CA GLN A 99 -9.15 -17.59 13.34
C GLN A 99 -7.72 -17.83 13.86
N THR A 100 -7.35 -19.09 14.12
CA THR A 100 -6.00 -19.45 14.59
C THR A 100 -4.93 -19.15 13.53
N ASN A 101 -5.22 -19.41 12.25
CA ASN A 101 -4.30 -19.15 11.15
C ASN A 101 -4.20 -17.65 10.81
N PHE A 102 -5.30 -16.91 10.98
CA PHE A 102 -5.33 -15.46 10.81
C PHE A 102 -4.54 -14.76 11.91
N GLU A 103 -4.75 -15.12 13.18
CA GLU A 103 -4.00 -14.60 14.31
C GLU A 103 -2.49 -14.83 14.13
N ARG A 104 -2.09 -16.04 13.71
CA ARG A 104 -0.67 -16.37 13.44
C ARG A 104 -0.07 -15.53 12.31
N ARG A 105 -0.81 -15.31 11.21
CA ARG A 105 -0.34 -14.49 10.06
C ARG A 105 -0.27 -13.01 10.41
N VAL A 106 -1.21 -12.52 11.21
CA VAL A 106 -1.19 -11.14 11.71
C VAL A 106 0.02 -10.96 12.64
N GLU A 107 0.28 -11.92 13.53
CA GLU A 107 1.44 -11.90 14.42
C GLU A 107 2.77 -11.91 13.65
N GLU A 108 2.91 -12.78 12.64
CA GLU A 108 4.08 -12.82 11.74
C GLU A 108 4.29 -11.49 10.98
N THR A 109 3.19 -10.86 10.53
CA THR A 109 3.25 -9.58 9.81
C THR A 109 3.64 -8.44 10.76
N LEU A 110 3.08 -8.41 11.98
CA LEU A 110 3.43 -7.42 12.99
C LEU A 110 4.91 -7.55 13.39
N HIS A 111 5.41 -8.77 13.54
CA HIS A 111 6.82 -9.03 13.80
C HIS A 111 7.73 -8.56 12.64
N SER A 112 7.32 -8.79 11.38
CA SER A 112 8.04 -8.30 10.19
C SER A 112 8.07 -6.76 10.10
N LEU A 113 7.00 -6.10 10.54
CA LEU A 113 6.92 -4.64 10.65
C LEU A 113 7.57 -4.08 11.91
N ASN A 114 8.24 -4.94 12.70
CA ASN A 114 8.93 -4.57 13.93
C ASN A 114 7.99 -3.97 14.99
N ILE A 115 6.70 -4.35 14.95
CA ILE A 115 5.65 -3.93 15.88
C ILE A 115 5.52 -5.01 16.97
N PRO A 116 5.72 -4.68 18.25
CA PRO A 116 5.62 -5.66 19.34
C PRO A 116 4.19 -6.16 19.52
N THR A 117 4.05 -7.48 19.75
CA THR A 117 2.76 -8.16 19.90
C THR A 117 2.30 -8.14 21.36
N ARG A 118 1.05 -8.55 21.61
CA ARG A 118 0.51 -8.64 22.98
C ARG A 118 1.28 -9.64 23.85
N SER A 119 1.71 -10.77 23.26
CA SER A 119 2.50 -11.79 23.94
C SER A 119 3.84 -11.24 24.42
N ASP A 120 4.52 -10.47 23.56
CA ASP A 120 5.81 -9.85 23.88
C ASP A 120 5.69 -8.87 25.05
N ILE A 121 4.60 -8.10 25.09
CA ILE A 121 4.30 -7.17 26.19
C ILE A 121 4.08 -7.93 27.51
N GLU A 122 3.37 -9.05 27.47
CA GLU A 122 3.12 -9.87 28.65
C GLU A 122 4.41 -10.54 29.18
N GLU A 123 5.28 -11.03 28.30
CA GLU A 123 6.57 -11.59 28.68
C GLU A 123 7.48 -10.51 29.29
N LEU A 124 7.53 -9.33 28.68
CA LEU A 124 8.31 -8.21 29.18
C LEU A 124 7.84 -7.78 30.58
N ASN A 125 6.52 -7.70 30.80
CA ASN A 125 5.95 -7.39 32.12
C ASN A 125 6.38 -8.40 33.20
N LYS A 126 6.40 -9.69 32.87
CA LYS A 126 6.88 -10.73 33.80
C LYS A 126 8.37 -10.55 34.13
N LYS A 127 9.20 -10.28 33.12
CA LYS A 127 10.64 -10.03 33.31
C LYS A 127 10.88 -8.79 34.16
N VAL A 128 10.18 -7.69 33.88
CA VAL A 128 10.25 -6.46 34.67
C VAL A 128 9.84 -6.71 36.11
N ALA A 129 8.73 -7.40 36.37
CA ALA A 129 8.30 -7.75 37.72
C ALA A 129 9.34 -8.61 38.46
N ALA A 130 9.96 -9.58 37.77
CA ALA A 130 11.01 -10.43 38.33
C ALA A 130 12.28 -9.62 38.66
N LEU A 131 12.69 -8.71 37.77
CA LEU A 131 13.81 -7.80 38.02
C LEU A 131 13.52 -6.88 39.20
N THR A 132 12.34 -6.27 39.26
CA THR A 132 11.93 -5.40 40.37
C THR A 132 11.99 -6.13 41.71
N ARG A 133 11.58 -7.41 41.77
CA ARG A 133 11.69 -8.22 42.98
C ARG A 133 13.15 -8.45 43.38
N LYS A 134 14.02 -8.80 42.43
CA LYS A 134 15.46 -9.00 42.69
C LYS A 134 16.11 -7.71 43.16
N VAL A 135 15.86 -6.59 42.49
CA VAL A 135 16.41 -5.27 42.86
C VAL A 135 15.95 -4.86 44.26
N ASN A 136 14.68 -5.08 44.60
CA ASN A 136 14.18 -4.79 45.95
C ASN A 136 14.78 -5.71 47.01
N ALA A 137 14.97 -7.00 46.73
CA ALA A 137 15.64 -7.93 47.65
C ALA A 137 17.08 -7.50 47.91
N LEU A 138 17.87 -7.25 46.86
CA LEU A 138 19.24 -6.75 46.98
C LEU A 138 19.31 -5.40 47.70
N SER A 139 18.39 -4.47 47.42
CA SER A 139 18.36 -3.17 48.10
C SER A 139 18.00 -3.27 49.58
N LYS A 140 17.26 -4.33 49.97
CA LYS A 140 16.91 -4.60 51.36
C LYS A 140 18.09 -5.23 52.09
N ASP A 141 18.74 -6.22 51.49
CA ASP A 141 19.95 -6.86 52.03
C ASP A 141 21.09 -5.84 52.23
N LEU A 142 21.22 -4.86 51.32
CA LEU A 142 22.21 -3.79 51.41
C LEU A 142 21.89 -2.72 52.47
N LYS A 143 20.64 -2.62 52.94
CA LYS A 143 20.23 -1.72 54.03
C LYS A 143 20.28 -2.37 55.40
N GLU A 144 20.31 -3.69 55.44
CA GLU A 144 20.41 -4.50 56.67
C GLU A 144 21.86 -4.96 56.97
N SER A 145 22.81 -4.72 56.06
CA SER A 145 24.27 -4.82 56.28
C SER A 145 24.90 -3.47 56.59
#